data_AF-A0A4P7XLC6-F1
#
_entry.id   AF-A0A4P7XLC6-F1
#
_cell.length_a   1.000
_cell.length_b   1.000
_cell.length_c   1.000
_cell.angle_alpha   90.00
_cell.angle_beta   90.00
_cell.angle_gamma   90.00
#
_symmetry.space_group_name_H-M   'P 1'
#
loop_
_entity.id
_entity.type
_entity.pdbx_description
1 polymer ?
#
loop_
_entity_poly.entity_id
_entity_poly.type
_entity_poly.pdbx_seq_one_letter_code
_entity_poly.pdbx_strand_id
1 'polypeptide(L)'
;MTETEPDNTLKPWWEPVDIEVEQIRHYAVGPVSVYLQRRQSEWLLAWENFPDSEDYYRVISEAVSEIPQHLTVNRYVFQRPPTRFRLKPRLLDRPIVVKTNQPVRIPSGESITFFISSPVCVSVELQDPDTVLQELDTLRLSDTWFGPSTRVGELCYATKTHARNEKSDMPLRPHRAVTPVNIRNQSDAILAIEKLSIPVPFLRVYGHADGTLWTEPVSLEHTEDNQLAKMEIGRQPAGAVALAEARTPPARNNVVRAFISMFAE
;
A
#
# COMPACT_ATOMS: atom_id res chain seq x y z
N MET A 1 -11.66 -17.48 -34.22
CA MET A 1 -11.83 -17.18 -32.79
C MET A 1 -10.69 -16.29 -32.39
N THR A 2 -10.91 -14.99 -32.38
CA THR A 2 -9.98 -14.01 -31.83
C THR A 2 -10.00 -14.16 -30.32
N GLU A 3 -8.97 -14.77 -29.75
CA GLU A 3 -8.66 -14.66 -28.33
C GLU A 3 -8.45 -13.17 -28.04
N THR A 4 -9.41 -12.57 -27.33
CA THR A 4 -9.26 -11.24 -26.79
C THR A 4 -8.15 -11.33 -25.75
N GLU A 5 -6.97 -10.76 -26.02
CA GLU A 5 -5.96 -10.61 -24.97
C GLU A 5 -6.61 -9.91 -23.76
N PRO A 6 -6.38 -10.39 -22.53
CA PRO A 6 -6.96 -9.75 -21.36
C PRO A 6 -6.47 -8.30 -21.33
N ASP A 7 -7.43 -7.36 -21.26
CA ASP A 7 -7.17 -5.93 -21.08
C ASP A 7 -6.39 -5.75 -19.77
N ASN A 8 -5.05 -5.76 -19.86
CA ASN A 8 -4.13 -5.75 -18.73
C ASN A 8 -3.96 -4.33 -18.15
N THR A 9 -4.99 -3.49 -18.28
CA THR A 9 -4.97 -2.12 -17.78
C THR A 9 -5.72 -2.05 -16.44
N LEU A 10 -5.05 -1.49 -15.43
CA LEU A 10 -5.72 -1.17 -14.17
C LEU A 10 -6.68 0.01 -14.39
N LYS A 11 -7.74 0.04 -13.58
CA LYS A 11 -8.69 1.15 -13.53
C LYS A 11 -8.79 1.66 -12.09
N PRO A 12 -9.02 2.96 -11.88
CA PRO A 12 -9.33 3.50 -10.56
C PRO A 12 -10.48 2.73 -9.91
N TRP A 13 -10.21 2.15 -8.74
CA TRP A 13 -11.18 1.35 -7.98
C TRP A 13 -11.72 2.07 -6.74
N TRP A 14 -11.25 3.30 -6.50
CA TRP A 14 -11.55 4.11 -5.33
C TRP A 14 -12.62 5.18 -5.58
N GLU A 15 -13.19 5.22 -6.78
CA GLU A 15 -14.24 6.15 -7.12
C GLU A 15 -15.54 5.79 -6.39
N PRO A 16 -16.29 6.78 -5.89
CA PRO A 16 -17.57 6.52 -5.26
C PRO A 16 -18.60 5.94 -6.22
N VAL A 17 -19.42 5.03 -5.71
CA VAL A 17 -20.51 4.37 -6.43
C VAL A 17 -21.78 4.42 -5.58
N ASP A 18 -22.90 4.80 -6.21
CA ASP A 18 -24.22 4.69 -5.60
C ASP A 18 -24.73 3.26 -5.71
N ILE A 19 -25.21 2.71 -4.59
CA ILE A 19 -25.77 1.36 -4.52
C ILE A 19 -27.26 1.46 -4.20
N GLU A 20 -28.08 0.84 -5.04
CA GLU A 20 -29.53 0.81 -4.87
C GLU A 20 -29.95 -0.15 -3.75
N VAL A 21 -31.15 0.06 -3.22
CA VAL A 21 -31.72 -0.83 -2.20
C VAL A 21 -31.91 -2.23 -2.79
N GLU A 22 -31.55 -3.26 -2.01
CA GLU A 22 -31.46 -4.68 -2.38
C GLU A 22 -30.38 -5.04 -3.40
N GLN A 23 -29.60 -4.08 -3.90
CA GLN A 23 -28.49 -4.38 -4.80
C GLN A 23 -27.32 -5.00 -4.03
N ILE A 24 -26.75 -6.07 -4.59
CA ILE A 24 -25.52 -6.69 -4.11
C ILE A 24 -24.40 -6.42 -5.11
N ARG A 25 -23.27 -5.96 -4.60
CA ARG A 25 -22.08 -5.65 -5.39
C ARG A 25 -20.90 -6.49 -4.91
N HIS A 26 -20.14 -7.02 -5.87
CA HIS A 26 -18.84 -7.63 -5.63
C HIS A 26 -17.75 -6.71 -6.14
N TYR A 27 -16.76 -6.48 -5.28
CA TYR A 27 -15.52 -5.82 -5.62
C TYR A 27 -14.36 -6.74 -5.34
N ALA A 28 -13.39 -6.80 -6.24
CA ALA A 28 -12.09 -7.40 -5.94
C ALA A 28 -11.00 -6.36 -6.13
N VAL A 29 -10.09 -6.25 -5.17
CA VAL A 29 -8.88 -5.42 -5.26
C VAL A 29 -7.71 -6.30 -4.88
N GLY A 30 -7.03 -6.81 -5.90
CA GLY A 30 -5.99 -7.79 -5.67
C GLY A 30 -6.56 -9.07 -5.02
N PRO A 31 -5.91 -9.59 -3.97
CA PRO A 31 -6.33 -10.80 -3.27
C PRO A 31 -7.49 -10.59 -2.27
N VAL A 32 -8.16 -9.44 -2.24
CA VAL A 32 -9.36 -9.24 -1.41
C VAL A 32 -10.60 -9.22 -2.29
N SER A 33 -11.62 -9.98 -1.90
CA SER A 33 -12.98 -9.80 -2.41
C SER A 33 -13.89 -9.26 -1.32
N VAL A 34 -14.69 -8.26 -1.68
CA VAL A 34 -15.63 -7.55 -0.81
C VAL A 34 -17.01 -7.64 -1.44
N TYR A 35 -17.99 -8.06 -0.65
CA TYR A 35 -19.40 -8.13 -1.04
C TYR A 35 -20.18 -7.16 -0.16
N LEU A 36 -20.93 -6.27 -0.80
CA LEU A 36 -21.81 -5.33 -0.12
C LEU A 36 -23.24 -5.48 -0.60
N GLN A 37 -24.18 -5.48 0.34
CA GLN A 37 -25.60 -5.32 0.05
C GLN A 37 -26.15 -4.13 0.82
N ARG A 38 -26.85 -3.24 0.12
CA ARG A 38 -27.62 -2.18 0.76
C ARG A 38 -29.06 -2.63 0.94
N ARG A 39 -29.63 -2.43 2.13
CA ARG A 39 -31.05 -2.64 2.43
C ARG A 39 -31.67 -1.35 2.97
N GLN A 40 -32.98 -1.36 3.20
CA GLN A 40 -33.73 -0.17 3.64
C GLN A 40 -33.19 0.50 4.91
N SER A 41 -32.63 -0.28 5.84
CA SER A 41 -32.13 0.21 7.14
C SER A 41 -30.77 -0.37 7.53
N GLU A 42 -30.11 -1.12 6.64
CA GLU A 42 -28.85 -1.79 6.96
C GLU A 42 -27.93 -1.91 5.76
N TRP A 43 -26.64 -1.99 6.04
CA TRP A 43 -25.61 -2.43 5.11
C TRP A 43 -25.08 -3.78 5.57
N LEU A 44 -25.01 -4.72 4.64
CA LEU A 44 -24.36 -6.01 4.83
C LEU A 44 -23.00 -5.99 4.14
N LEU A 45 -21.99 -6.47 4.84
CA LEU A 45 -20.62 -6.54 4.35
C LEU A 45 -20.04 -7.91 4.66
N ALA A 46 -19.51 -8.56 3.63
CA ALA A 46 -18.74 -9.78 3.74
C ALA A 46 -17.46 -9.64 2.92
N TRP A 47 -16.41 -10.37 3.30
CA TRP A 47 -15.17 -10.36 2.55
C TRP A 47 -14.42 -11.68 2.72
N GLU A 48 -13.51 -11.94 1.79
CA GLU A 48 -12.56 -13.04 1.85
C GLU A 48 -11.20 -12.62 1.29
N ASN A 49 -10.17 -13.29 1.77
CA ASN A 49 -8.79 -13.08 1.37
C ASN A 49 -8.29 -14.29 0.59
N PHE A 50 -7.52 -14.02 -0.44
CA PHE A 50 -6.85 -15.00 -1.28
C PHE A 50 -5.33 -14.92 -1.09
N PRO A 51 -4.57 -15.92 -1.56
CA PRO A 51 -3.12 -15.82 -1.62
C PRO A 51 -2.65 -14.68 -2.53
N ASP A 52 -1.46 -14.14 -2.26
CA ASP A 52 -0.78 -13.19 -3.14
C ASP A 52 -0.20 -13.94 -4.35
N SER A 53 -1.04 -14.18 -5.37
CA SER A 53 -0.66 -14.74 -6.67
C SER A 53 -1.17 -13.89 -7.83
N GLU A 54 -0.54 -14.03 -9.00
CA GLU A 54 -0.86 -13.27 -10.20
C GLU A 54 -2.32 -13.43 -10.65
N ASP A 55 -2.92 -14.61 -10.42
CA ASP A 55 -4.34 -14.88 -10.68
C ASP A 55 -5.29 -13.92 -9.96
N TYR A 56 -4.83 -13.33 -8.85
CA TYR A 56 -5.59 -12.37 -8.06
C TYR A 56 -5.14 -10.93 -8.27
N TYR A 57 -4.27 -10.61 -9.23
CA TYR A 57 -3.87 -9.22 -9.52
C TYR A 57 -4.91 -8.49 -10.37
N ARG A 58 -6.14 -8.41 -9.83
CA ARG A 58 -7.33 -7.97 -10.54
C ARG A 58 -8.06 -6.85 -9.85
N VAL A 59 -8.84 -6.11 -10.63
CA VAL A 59 -9.87 -5.20 -10.16
C VAL A 59 -11.21 -5.69 -10.71
N ILE A 60 -12.14 -6.03 -9.82
CA ILE A 60 -13.52 -6.41 -10.20
C ILE A 60 -14.48 -5.40 -9.60
N SER A 61 -15.52 -5.04 -10.35
CA SER A 61 -16.65 -4.26 -9.87
C SER A 61 -17.91 -4.67 -10.62
N GLU A 62 -18.72 -5.52 -10.02
CA GLU A 62 -19.89 -6.09 -10.67
C GLU A 62 -21.08 -6.24 -9.72
N ALA A 63 -22.27 -6.35 -10.30
CA ALA A 63 -23.47 -6.72 -9.56
C ALA A 63 -23.56 -8.25 -9.49
N VAL A 64 -23.93 -8.77 -8.33
CA VAL A 64 -24.11 -10.21 -8.10
C VAL A 64 -25.50 -10.48 -7.53
N SER A 65 -25.98 -11.71 -7.62
CA SER A 65 -27.32 -12.09 -7.14
C SER A 65 -27.37 -12.41 -5.65
N GLU A 66 -26.25 -12.83 -5.07
CA GLU A 66 -26.17 -13.21 -3.65
C GLU A 66 -24.76 -13.00 -3.09
N ILE A 67 -24.68 -12.85 -1.77
CA ILE A 67 -23.41 -12.95 -1.03
C ILE A 67 -23.10 -14.44 -0.86
N PRO A 68 -21.87 -14.91 -1.14
CA PRO A 68 -21.52 -16.32 -0.97
C PRO A 68 -21.83 -16.86 0.42
N GLN A 69 -22.50 -18.01 0.48
CA GLN A 69 -23.08 -18.55 1.72
C GLN A 69 -22.03 -18.95 2.77
N HIS A 70 -20.79 -19.21 2.37
CA HIS A 70 -19.70 -19.55 3.29
C HIS A 70 -19.13 -18.34 4.03
N LEU A 71 -19.47 -17.12 3.62
CA LEU A 71 -18.93 -15.90 4.21
C LEU A 71 -19.74 -15.45 5.43
N THR A 72 -19.03 -15.02 6.46
CA THR A 72 -19.63 -14.35 7.60
C THR A 72 -20.07 -12.95 7.20
N VAL A 73 -21.37 -12.68 7.33
CA VAL A 73 -21.95 -11.38 7.02
C VAL A 73 -21.94 -10.48 8.25
N ASN A 74 -21.29 -9.33 8.13
CA ASN A 74 -21.29 -8.25 9.11
C ASN A 74 -22.43 -7.27 8.79
N ARG A 75 -23.17 -6.87 9.81
CA ARG A 75 -24.41 -6.09 9.66
C ARG A 75 -24.31 -4.75 10.38
N TYR A 76 -24.50 -3.67 9.64
CA TYR A 76 -24.45 -2.29 10.12
C TYR A 76 -25.82 -1.66 9.97
N VAL A 77 -26.41 -1.17 11.06
CA VAL A 77 -27.79 -0.66 11.07
C VAL A 77 -27.79 0.87 11.08
N PHE A 78 -28.68 1.47 10.30
CA PHE A 78 -28.81 2.91 10.14
C PHE A 78 -30.27 3.34 10.23
N GLN A 79 -30.51 4.53 10.78
CA GLN A 79 -31.83 5.17 10.66
C GLN A 79 -32.09 5.68 9.25
N ARG A 80 -31.05 6.21 8.60
CA ARG A 80 -31.05 6.67 7.19
C ARG A 80 -29.76 6.16 6.55
N PRO A 81 -29.78 5.01 5.86
CA PRO A 81 -28.56 4.44 5.30
C PRO A 81 -28.00 5.31 4.18
N PRO A 82 -26.70 5.63 4.23
CA PRO A 82 -25.97 6.20 3.10
C PRO A 82 -26.24 5.45 1.79
N THR A 83 -26.26 6.17 0.66
CA THR A 83 -26.41 5.59 -0.69
C THR A 83 -25.06 5.26 -1.31
N ARG A 84 -24.09 6.12 -1.01
CA ARG A 84 -22.82 6.17 -1.71
C ARG A 84 -21.76 5.41 -0.92
N PHE A 85 -21.05 4.58 -1.64
CA PHE A 85 -20.01 3.71 -1.13
C PHE A 85 -18.72 3.97 -1.90
N ARG A 86 -17.57 3.82 -1.24
CA ARG A 86 -16.28 3.74 -1.91
C ARG A 86 -15.35 2.76 -1.20
N LEU A 87 -14.45 2.17 -1.98
CA LEU A 87 -13.25 1.58 -1.44
C LEU A 87 -12.15 2.64 -1.39
N LYS A 88 -11.32 2.62 -0.36
CA LYS A 88 -10.23 3.58 -0.23
C LYS A 88 -8.93 2.89 0.15
N PRO A 89 -7.84 3.07 -0.62
CA PRO A 89 -6.54 2.52 -0.24
C PRO A 89 -5.98 3.28 0.96
N ARG A 90 -5.38 2.55 1.91
CA ARG A 90 -4.59 3.12 3.02
C ARG A 90 -3.30 2.34 3.17
N LEU A 91 -2.19 2.98 3.52
CA LEU A 91 -0.95 2.26 3.84
C LEU A 91 -1.09 1.47 5.14
N LEU A 92 -0.11 0.62 5.46
CA LEU A 92 -0.09 -0.12 6.72
C LEU A 92 0.24 0.79 7.92
N ASP A 93 -0.03 0.30 9.13
CA ASP A 93 0.19 0.98 10.41
C ASP A 93 1.60 0.82 10.97
N ARG A 94 2.44 0.00 10.34
CA ARG A 94 3.86 -0.19 10.71
C ARG A 94 4.77 -0.05 9.49
N PRO A 95 6.04 0.37 9.70
CA PRO A 95 7.03 0.37 8.64
C PRO A 95 7.20 -1.03 8.02
N ILE A 96 7.63 -1.07 6.76
CA ILE A 96 7.85 -2.31 6.03
C ILE A 96 9.34 -2.49 5.77
N VAL A 97 9.89 -3.62 6.18
CA VAL A 97 11.27 -4.02 5.89
C VAL A 97 11.30 -4.78 4.57
N VAL A 98 12.05 -4.23 3.63
CA VAL A 98 12.28 -4.77 2.29
C VAL A 98 13.68 -5.30 2.22
N LYS A 99 13.85 -6.50 1.67
CA LYS A 99 15.16 -7.07 1.37
C LYS A 99 15.49 -6.84 -0.10
N THR A 100 16.72 -6.45 -0.37
CA THR A 100 17.24 -6.48 -1.75
C THR A 100 17.42 -7.94 -2.19
N ASN A 101 17.28 -8.21 -3.49
CA ASN A 101 17.51 -9.55 -4.04
C ASN A 101 18.95 -10.00 -3.84
N GLN A 102 19.87 -9.07 -4.05
CA GLN A 102 21.28 -9.19 -3.76
C GLN A 102 21.71 -7.90 -3.04
N PRO A 103 22.72 -7.93 -2.15
CA PRO A 103 23.25 -6.73 -1.54
C PRO A 103 23.60 -5.69 -2.60
N VAL A 104 23.09 -4.47 -2.44
CA VAL A 104 23.39 -3.36 -3.35
C VAL A 104 24.54 -2.57 -2.77
N ARG A 105 25.59 -2.37 -3.57
CA ARG A 105 26.78 -1.58 -3.21
C ARG A 105 26.76 -0.27 -3.96
N ILE A 106 26.70 0.84 -3.24
CA ILE A 106 26.67 2.20 -3.79
C ILE A 106 28.04 2.83 -3.52
N PRO A 107 28.86 3.10 -4.56
CA PRO A 107 30.15 3.76 -4.37
C PRO A 107 30.03 5.15 -3.74
N SER A 108 31.15 5.68 -3.23
CA SER A 108 31.23 7.05 -2.72
C SER A 108 30.78 8.06 -3.80
N GLY A 109 29.95 9.02 -3.41
CA GLY A 109 29.42 10.07 -4.28
C GLY A 109 28.23 9.65 -5.16
N GLU A 110 27.92 8.35 -5.24
CA GLU A 110 26.89 7.82 -6.14
C GLU A 110 25.49 7.81 -5.52
N SER A 111 24.48 7.61 -6.38
CA SER A 111 23.09 7.52 -5.96
C SER A 111 22.29 6.47 -6.74
N ILE A 112 21.20 5.99 -6.14
CA ILE A 112 20.27 5.04 -6.74
C ILE A 112 18.84 5.33 -6.31
N THR A 113 17.87 4.97 -7.15
CA THR A 113 16.45 4.96 -6.79
C THR A 113 15.93 3.53 -6.79
N PHE A 114 15.31 3.11 -5.69
CA PHE A 114 14.53 1.88 -5.63
C PHE A 114 13.04 2.19 -5.74
N PHE A 115 12.30 1.34 -6.44
CA PHE A 115 10.84 1.32 -6.42
C PHE A 115 10.38 0.18 -5.54
N ILE A 116 9.73 0.53 -4.42
CA ILE A 116 9.27 -0.43 -3.43
C ILE A 116 7.76 -0.51 -3.45
N SER A 117 7.23 -1.73 -3.59
CA SER A 117 5.80 -1.98 -3.66
C SER A 117 5.27 -2.60 -2.38
N SER A 118 4.46 -1.83 -1.67
CA SER A 118 3.88 -2.17 -0.38
C SER A 118 2.38 -2.45 -0.53
N PRO A 119 1.83 -3.51 0.10
CA PRO A 119 0.39 -3.72 0.09
C PRO A 119 -0.32 -2.57 0.81
N VAL A 120 -1.54 -2.28 0.38
CA VAL A 120 -2.44 -1.35 1.05
C VAL A 120 -3.46 -2.13 1.90
N CYS A 121 -4.05 -1.48 2.88
CA CYS A 121 -5.36 -1.88 3.39
C CYS A 121 -6.43 -1.24 2.51
N VAL A 122 -7.59 -1.89 2.42
CA VAL A 122 -8.78 -1.37 1.76
C VAL A 122 -9.77 -0.96 2.85
N SER A 123 -10.04 0.34 2.97
CA SER A 123 -11.13 0.85 3.80
C SER A 123 -12.44 0.80 3.01
N VAL A 124 -13.45 0.22 3.63
CA VAL A 124 -14.82 0.13 3.12
C VAL A 124 -15.59 1.31 3.73
N GLU A 125 -15.83 2.35 2.93
CA GLU A 125 -16.42 3.61 3.41
C GLU A 125 -17.80 3.85 2.78
N LEU A 126 -18.72 4.34 3.59
CA LEU A 126 -19.96 4.99 3.15
C LEU A 126 -19.78 6.50 3.18
N GLN A 127 -20.47 7.22 2.30
CA GLN A 127 -20.41 8.67 2.20
C GLN A 127 -21.78 9.31 2.50
N ASP A 128 -21.76 10.57 2.93
CA ASP A 128 -22.97 11.36 3.24
C ASP A 128 -23.84 10.72 4.36
N PRO A 129 -23.32 10.52 5.58
CA PRO A 129 -22.03 10.98 6.10
C PRO A 129 -20.89 9.96 5.94
N ASP A 130 -19.65 10.47 5.93
CA ASP A 130 -18.44 9.64 5.89
C ASP A 130 -18.39 8.68 7.09
N THR A 131 -18.51 7.39 6.81
CA THR A 131 -18.55 6.31 7.81
C THR A 131 -17.68 5.16 7.35
N VAL A 132 -16.66 4.81 8.12
CA VAL A 132 -15.83 3.61 7.87
C VAL A 132 -16.54 2.39 8.43
N LEU A 133 -16.89 1.42 7.58
CA LEU A 133 -17.49 0.15 8.01
C LEU A 133 -16.41 -0.82 8.51
N GLN A 134 -15.36 -1.02 7.71
CA GLN A 134 -14.22 -1.90 7.99
C GLN A 134 -12.97 -1.40 7.29
N GLU A 135 -11.82 -1.87 7.78
CA GLU A 135 -10.53 -1.78 7.10
C GLU A 135 -9.99 -3.19 6.94
N LEU A 136 -9.69 -3.57 5.70
CA LEU A 136 -9.32 -4.93 5.31
C LEU A 136 -7.87 -4.94 4.82
N ASP A 137 -6.99 -5.71 5.48
CA ASP A 137 -5.64 -5.92 4.98
C ASP A 137 -5.70 -6.63 3.63
N THR A 138 -5.13 -6.08 2.55
CA THR A 138 -5.08 -6.86 1.30
C THR A 138 -4.14 -8.03 1.40
N LEU A 139 -3.08 -7.89 2.20
CA LEU A 139 -2.13 -8.95 2.41
C LEU A 139 -1.65 -8.90 3.84
N ARG A 140 -1.82 -10.02 4.56
CA ARG A 140 -1.24 -10.16 5.89
C ARG A 140 0.26 -10.37 5.79
N LEU A 141 1.03 -9.37 6.20
CA LEU A 141 2.48 -9.48 6.32
C LEU A 141 2.87 -10.07 7.67
N SER A 142 4.04 -10.72 7.72
CA SER A 142 4.61 -11.24 8.96
C SER A 142 5.27 -10.12 9.75
N ASP A 143 5.10 -10.13 11.08
CA ASP A 143 5.83 -9.24 11.98
C ASP A 143 7.33 -9.53 11.95
N THR A 144 8.13 -8.47 12.06
CA THR A 144 9.59 -8.54 12.16
C THR A 144 10.11 -7.43 13.05
N TRP A 145 11.23 -7.68 13.74
CA TRP A 145 11.92 -6.66 14.51
C TRP A 145 13.11 -6.14 13.72
N PHE A 146 13.19 -4.82 13.56
CA PHE A 146 14.24 -4.19 12.77
C PHE A 146 15.03 -3.18 13.58
N GLY A 147 16.34 -3.43 13.71
CA GLY A 147 17.25 -2.59 14.48
C GLY A 147 18.52 -3.34 14.86
N PRO A 148 19.49 -2.64 15.48
CA PRO A 148 20.79 -3.22 15.84
C PRO A 148 20.71 -4.31 16.92
N SER A 149 19.63 -4.41 17.68
CA SER A 149 19.43 -5.48 18.66
C SER A 149 17.96 -5.73 18.95
N THR A 150 17.64 -6.78 19.70
CA THR A 150 16.27 -7.06 20.18
C THR A 150 15.75 -6.03 21.20
N ARG A 151 16.61 -5.15 21.72
CA ARG A 151 16.24 -4.08 22.66
C ARG A 151 16.16 -2.71 22.01
N VAL A 152 16.78 -2.54 20.85
CA VAL A 152 16.91 -1.27 20.13
C VAL A 152 16.53 -1.50 18.68
N GLY A 153 15.38 -0.98 18.29
CA GLY A 153 14.79 -1.16 16.97
C GLY A 153 13.32 -0.76 16.98
N GLU A 154 12.62 -1.19 15.93
CA GLU A 154 11.19 -0.98 15.74
C GLU A 154 10.51 -2.27 15.27
N LEU A 155 9.23 -2.39 15.62
CA LEU A 155 8.38 -3.46 15.13
C LEU A 155 7.87 -3.08 13.74
N CYS A 156 8.15 -3.93 12.76
CA CYS A 156 7.85 -3.72 11.35
C CYS A 156 7.13 -4.92 10.76
N TYR A 157 6.68 -4.77 9.52
CA TYR A 157 6.28 -5.89 8.67
C TYR A 157 7.42 -6.31 7.75
N ALA A 158 7.61 -7.62 7.55
CA ALA A 158 8.51 -8.12 6.52
C ALA A 158 7.75 -8.35 5.21
N THR A 159 8.28 -7.83 4.10
CA THR A 159 7.77 -8.15 2.76
C THR A 159 8.75 -9.05 2.00
N LYS A 160 8.20 -9.96 1.19
CA LYS A 160 8.95 -10.75 0.21
C LYS A 160 9.21 -9.98 -1.08
N THR A 161 8.63 -8.79 -1.22
CA THR A 161 8.81 -7.97 -2.42
C THR A 161 10.24 -7.44 -2.47
N HIS A 162 10.85 -7.52 -3.64
CA HIS A 162 12.21 -7.04 -3.86
C HIS A 162 12.21 -5.56 -4.24
N ALA A 163 13.21 -4.83 -3.78
CA ALA A 163 13.51 -3.50 -4.29
C ALA A 163 13.88 -3.61 -5.78
N ARG A 164 13.14 -2.93 -6.66
CA ARG A 164 13.42 -2.89 -8.10
C ARG A 164 14.08 -1.58 -8.48
N ASN A 165 14.97 -1.61 -9.47
CA ASN A 165 15.71 -0.42 -9.92
C ASN A 165 14.97 0.34 -11.02
N GLU A 166 14.10 -0.33 -11.78
CA GLU A 166 13.32 0.29 -12.84
C GLU A 166 11.83 0.24 -12.55
N LYS A 167 11.14 1.33 -12.90
CA LYS A 167 9.68 1.42 -12.80
C LYS A 167 8.98 0.44 -13.76
N SER A 168 9.54 0.23 -14.95
CA SER A 168 9.05 -0.71 -15.98
C SER A 168 8.98 -2.14 -15.49
N ASP A 169 9.82 -2.51 -14.52
CA ASP A 169 9.86 -3.86 -13.99
C ASP A 169 8.71 -4.14 -13.00
N MET A 170 7.89 -3.14 -12.65
CA MET A 170 6.86 -3.32 -11.64
C MET A 170 5.63 -4.04 -12.23
N PRO A 171 5.27 -5.24 -11.74
CA PRO A 171 4.02 -5.88 -12.13
C PRO A 171 2.84 -5.01 -11.70
N LEU A 172 1.81 -4.95 -12.54
CA LEU A 172 0.59 -4.23 -12.24
C LEU A 172 -0.16 -4.94 -11.11
N ARG A 173 -0.17 -4.31 -9.93
CA ARG A 173 -0.80 -4.85 -8.72
C ARG A 173 -1.71 -3.79 -8.12
N PRO A 174 -3.05 -3.90 -8.27
CA PRO A 174 -3.97 -2.84 -7.85
C PRO A 174 -4.03 -2.62 -6.34
N HIS A 175 -3.64 -3.64 -5.57
CA HIS A 175 -3.62 -3.65 -4.11
C HIS A 175 -2.29 -3.19 -3.51
N ARG A 176 -1.40 -2.58 -4.29
CA ARG A 176 -0.09 -2.13 -3.82
C ARG A 176 0.25 -0.71 -4.23
N ALA A 177 0.78 0.06 -3.30
CA ALA A 177 1.32 1.39 -3.54
C ALA A 177 2.84 1.33 -3.77
N VAL A 178 3.33 2.11 -4.73
CA VAL A 178 4.75 2.23 -5.04
C VAL A 178 5.36 3.45 -4.34
N THR A 179 6.43 3.21 -3.59
CA THR A 179 7.25 4.23 -2.94
C THR A 179 8.62 4.30 -3.64
N PRO A 180 8.94 5.41 -4.32
CA PRO A 180 10.30 5.67 -4.76
C PRO A 180 11.21 5.97 -3.56
N VAL A 181 12.36 5.31 -3.49
CA VAL A 181 13.36 5.48 -2.43
C VAL A 181 14.67 5.93 -3.06
N ASN A 182 15.00 7.20 -2.92
CA ASN A 182 16.27 7.75 -3.40
C ASN A 182 17.33 7.60 -2.31
N ILE A 183 18.46 7.00 -2.65
CA ILE A 183 19.58 6.83 -1.75
C ILE A 183 20.80 7.47 -2.34
N ARG A 184 21.46 8.32 -1.57
CA ARG A 184 22.69 8.99 -1.95
C ARG A 184 23.79 8.66 -0.95
N ASN A 185 24.90 8.14 -1.44
CA ASN A 185 26.09 7.90 -0.65
C ASN A 185 27.02 9.12 -0.71
N GLN A 186 27.12 9.85 0.40
CA GLN A 186 28.01 11.01 0.55
C GLN A 186 29.20 10.72 1.49
N SER A 187 29.44 9.46 1.87
CA SER A 187 30.64 9.07 2.60
C SER A 187 31.80 8.76 1.66
N ASP A 188 33.01 8.60 2.19
CA ASP A 188 34.19 8.20 1.42
C ASP A 188 34.30 6.66 1.25
N ALA A 189 33.31 5.90 1.73
CA ALA A 189 33.26 4.45 1.70
C ALA A 189 32.13 3.91 0.81
N ILE A 190 32.21 2.64 0.42
CA ILE A 190 31.09 1.96 -0.27
C ILE A 190 29.97 1.72 0.73
N LEU A 191 28.75 2.14 0.38
CA LEU A 191 27.54 1.85 1.15
C LEU A 191 26.91 0.53 0.67
N ALA A 192 26.92 -0.48 1.54
CA ALA A 192 26.26 -1.77 1.30
C ALA A 192 24.85 -1.81 1.94
N ILE A 193 23.85 -2.16 1.13
CA ILE A 193 22.44 -2.21 1.53
C ILE A 193 21.88 -3.61 1.27
N GLU A 194 21.42 -4.25 2.35
CA GLU A 194 20.68 -5.52 2.26
C GLU A 194 19.20 -5.35 2.60
N LYS A 195 18.88 -4.43 3.52
CA LYS A 195 17.53 -4.22 4.01
C LYS A 195 17.25 -2.74 4.25
N LEU A 196 16.03 -2.35 3.94
CA LEU A 196 15.53 -0.98 4.10
C LEU A 196 14.22 -1.03 4.87
N SER A 197 14.08 -0.18 5.90
CA SER A 197 12.78 0.07 6.55
C SER A 197 12.09 1.25 5.85
N ILE A 198 10.89 1.01 5.34
CA ILE A 198 10.10 2.01 4.60
C ILE A 198 9.02 2.56 5.52
N PRO A 199 8.96 3.88 5.73
CA PRO A 199 8.11 4.51 6.74
C PRO A 199 6.68 4.69 6.24
N VAL A 200 6.06 3.63 5.70
CA VAL A 200 4.70 3.70 5.12
C VAL A 200 3.63 4.32 6.03
N PRO A 201 3.68 4.25 7.38
CA PRO A 201 2.69 4.93 8.20
C PRO A 201 2.72 6.46 8.09
N PHE A 202 3.86 7.03 7.67
CA PHE A 202 4.08 8.47 7.54
C PHE A 202 3.83 9.00 6.13
N LEU A 203 3.52 8.12 5.17
CA LEU A 203 3.30 8.47 3.78
C LEU A 203 1.80 8.54 3.47
N ARG A 204 1.44 9.34 2.48
CA ARG A 204 0.08 9.43 1.93
C ARG A 204 -0.06 8.45 0.77
N VAL A 205 -1.29 8.13 0.40
CA VAL A 205 -1.58 7.37 -0.82
C VAL A 205 -2.10 8.31 -1.89
N TYR A 206 -1.57 8.16 -3.08
CA TYR A 206 -1.99 8.85 -4.30
C TYR A 206 -2.39 7.84 -5.37
N GLY A 207 -3.36 8.22 -6.20
CA GLY A 207 -3.83 7.43 -7.34
C GLY A 207 -3.58 8.15 -8.65
N HIS A 208 -3.15 7.41 -9.67
CA HIS A 208 -3.15 7.90 -11.04
C HIS A 208 -4.41 7.46 -11.79
N ALA A 209 -4.69 8.13 -12.91
CA ALA A 209 -5.81 7.79 -13.79
C ALA A 209 -5.71 6.38 -14.38
N ASP A 210 -4.51 5.80 -14.44
CA ASP A 210 -4.24 4.42 -14.86
C ASP A 210 -4.53 3.38 -13.77
N GLY A 211 -5.11 3.76 -12.63
CA GLY A 211 -5.42 2.86 -11.53
C GLY A 211 -4.22 2.47 -10.64
N THR A 212 -3.01 2.98 -10.93
CA THR A 212 -1.83 2.69 -10.10
C THR A 212 -1.82 3.55 -8.83
N LEU A 213 -1.25 2.97 -7.76
CA LEU A 213 -1.12 3.63 -6.47
C LEU A 213 0.33 3.99 -6.17
N TRP A 214 0.53 5.16 -5.62
CA TRP A 214 1.84 5.74 -5.32
C TRP A 214 1.85 6.43 -3.97
N THR A 215 3.04 6.61 -3.41
CA THR A 215 3.27 7.45 -2.23
C THR A 215 4.15 8.63 -2.58
N GLU A 216 4.40 9.53 -1.63
CA GLU A 216 5.57 10.41 -1.75
C GLU A 216 6.86 9.60 -1.93
N PRO A 217 7.85 10.13 -2.67
CA PRO A 217 9.19 9.58 -2.64
C PRO A 217 9.82 9.83 -1.27
N VAL A 218 10.69 8.93 -0.84
CA VAL A 218 11.54 9.12 0.34
C VAL A 218 12.99 9.21 -0.09
N SER A 219 13.73 10.13 0.51
CA SER A 219 15.15 10.35 0.20
C SER A 219 16.01 10.11 1.42
N LEU A 220 17.17 9.51 1.20
CA LEU A 220 18.08 9.06 2.22
C LEU A 220 19.50 9.48 1.85
N GLU A 221 20.16 10.21 2.74
CA GLU A 221 21.56 10.56 2.60
C GLU A 221 22.41 9.86 3.68
N HIS A 222 23.46 9.17 3.23
CA HIS A 222 24.43 8.52 4.09
C HIS A 222 25.72 9.33 4.14
N THR A 223 26.19 9.65 5.34
CA THR A 223 27.42 10.41 5.63
C THR A 223 28.20 9.68 6.73
N GLU A 224 29.51 9.92 6.86
CA GLU A 224 30.38 9.23 7.83
C GLU A 224 29.92 9.36 9.29
N ASP A 225 29.42 10.54 9.68
CA ASP A 225 29.00 10.82 11.06
C ASP A 225 27.65 10.19 11.45
N ASN A 226 26.92 9.61 10.50
CA ASN A 226 25.50 9.32 10.69
C ASN A 226 25.21 7.82 10.65
N GLN A 227 25.34 7.16 11.81
CA GLN A 227 24.96 5.74 11.99
C GLN A 227 23.48 5.47 11.65
N LEU A 228 22.64 6.52 11.59
CA LEU A 228 21.22 6.46 11.23
C LEU A 228 20.93 7.50 10.15
N ALA A 229 20.88 7.08 8.89
CA ALA A 229 20.58 7.98 7.80
C ALA A 229 19.19 8.64 7.99
N LYS A 230 19.14 9.97 7.86
CA LYS A 230 17.89 10.74 7.97
C LYS A 230 17.08 10.50 6.70
N MET A 231 15.80 10.23 6.85
CA MET A 231 14.91 10.06 5.71
C MET A 231 13.97 11.26 5.59
N GLU A 232 13.95 11.85 4.42
CA GLU A 232 13.12 13.00 4.07
C GLU A 232 11.97 12.54 3.16
N ILE A 233 10.75 12.94 3.51
CA ILE A 233 9.58 12.70 2.69
C ILE A 233 9.47 13.84 1.66
N GLY A 234 9.42 13.46 0.39
CA GLY A 234 9.31 14.38 -0.73
C GLY A 234 7.89 14.91 -0.95
N ARG A 235 7.61 15.31 -2.19
CA ARG A 235 6.32 15.88 -2.59
C ARG A 235 5.42 14.83 -3.25
N GLN A 236 4.14 15.14 -3.33
CA GLN A 236 3.16 14.38 -4.10
C GLN A 236 3.67 14.05 -5.53
N PRO A 237 3.46 12.80 -6.01
CA PRO A 237 3.76 12.41 -7.39
C PRO A 237 3.01 13.27 -8.41
N ALA A 238 3.69 13.66 -9.49
CA ALA A 238 3.12 14.51 -10.53
C ALA A 238 1.96 13.81 -11.26
N GLY A 239 0.81 14.49 -11.40
CA GLY A 239 -0.36 13.92 -12.09
C GLY A 239 -1.12 12.85 -11.31
N ALA A 240 -0.80 12.63 -10.04
CA ALA A 240 -1.57 11.77 -9.13
C ALA A 240 -2.52 12.61 -8.27
N VAL A 241 -3.63 12.03 -7.81
CA VAL A 241 -4.58 12.65 -6.86
C VAL A 241 -4.40 12.04 -5.47
N ALA A 242 -4.51 12.84 -4.42
CA ALA A 242 -4.42 12.33 -3.05
C ALA A 242 -5.67 11.50 -2.71
N LEU A 243 -5.46 10.26 -2.30
CA LEU A 243 -6.52 9.33 -1.93
C LEU A 243 -6.65 9.18 -0.43
N ALA A 244 -5.54 9.03 0.30
CA ALA A 244 -5.56 8.88 1.76
C ALA A 244 -4.40 9.59 2.44
N GLU A 245 -4.70 10.14 3.61
CA GLU A 245 -3.70 10.75 4.49
C GLU A 245 -2.80 9.70 5.15
N ALA A 246 -1.63 10.17 5.58
CA ALA A 246 -0.73 9.38 6.41
C ALA A 246 -1.42 8.94 7.70
N ARG A 247 -1.10 7.73 8.17
CA ARG A 247 -1.63 7.23 9.44
C ARG A 247 -1.06 7.97 10.63
N THR A 248 0.23 8.29 10.54
CA THR A 248 0.97 9.02 11.54
C THR A 248 1.45 10.32 10.90
N PRO A 249 1.06 11.49 11.42
CA PRO A 249 1.56 12.74 10.89
C PRO A 249 3.08 12.79 11.07
N PRO A 250 3.84 13.24 10.06
CA PRO A 250 5.28 13.39 10.20
C PRO A 250 5.60 14.44 11.28
N ALA A 251 6.74 14.28 11.96
CA ALA A 251 7.24 15.29 12.88
C ALA A 251 7.49 16.63 12.15
N ARG A 252 7.61 17.74 12.90
CA ARG A 252 7.99 19.05 12.33
C ARG A 252 9.26 18.85 11.46
N ASN A 253 9.15 19.17 10.17
CA ASN A 253 10.16 19.07 9.10
C ASN A 253 10.13 17.82 8.19
N ASN A 254 9.11 16.95 8.24
CA ASN A 254 8.99 15.78 7.33
C ASN A 254 10.17 14.80 7.40
N VAL A 255 10.91 14.82 8.52
CA VAL A 255 12.01 13.90 8.78
C VAL A 255 11.48 12.72 9.58
N VAL A 256 11.74 11.52 9.11
CA VAL A 256 11.48 10.27 9.83
C VAL A 256 12.81 9.57 10.07
N ARG A 257 12.94 8.94 11.24
CA ARG A 257 14.10 8.11 11.54
C ARG A 257 14.03 6.85 10.68
N ALA A 258 14.94 6.74 9.72
CA ALA A 258 15.11 5.48 9.02
C ALA A 258 16.07 4.59 9.80
N PHE A 259 15.75 3.31 9.82
CA PHE A 259 16.70 2.27 10.15
C PHE A 259 17.16 1.64 8.83
N ILE A 260 18.45 1.32 8.75
CA ILE A 260 19.04 0.57 7.65
C ILE A 260 19.98 -0.43 8.30
N SER A 261 19.93 -1.69 7.87
CA SER A 261 20.99 -2.62 8.26
C SER A 261 22.11 -2.47 7.24
N MET A 262 23.17 -1.78 7.68
CA MET A 262 24.43 -1.64 6.95
C MET A 262 25.42 -2.65 7.53
N PHE A 263 26.21 -3.27 6.67
CA PHE A 263 27.40 -4.01 7.09
C PHE A 263 28.62 -3.25 6.59
N ALA A 264 29.55 -2.96 7.50
CA ALA A 264 30.93 -2.74 7.12
C ALA A 264 31.58 -4.12 6.99
N GLU A 265 32.22 -4.40 5.86
CA GLU A 265 33.21 -5.49 5.78
C GLU A 265 34.47 -5.10 6.59
#